data_AF-A0A6J6MSM8-F1
#
_entry.id   AF-A0A6J6MSM8-F1
#
_cell.length_a   1.000
_cell.length_b   1.000
_cell.length_c   1.000
_cell.angle_alpha   90.00
_cell.angle_beta   90.00
_cell.angle_gamma   90.00
#
_symmetry.space_group_name_H-M   'P 1'
#
loop_
_entity.id
_entity.type
_entity.pdbx_description
1 polymer ?
#
loop_
_entity_poly.entity_id
_entity_poly.type
_entity_poly.pdbx_seq_one_letter_code
_entity_poly.pdbx_strand_id
1 'polypeptide(L)' 'MLDVPTRAREALELSLRTRDGVPLGTLDVEALEGLVEVVGERIVLTRQGRLLGNEVSLRLTP' A
#
# COMPACT_ATOMS: atom_id res chain seq x y z
N MET A 1 -16.73 16.28 -6.78
CA MET A 1 -15.72 16.58 -5.75
C MET A 1 -15.35 15.23 -5.16
N LEU A 2 -14.12 14.74 -5.36
CA LEU A 2 -13.72 13.43 -4.80
C LEU A 2 -13.65 13.57 -3.28
N ASP A 3 -14.41 12.73 -2.58
CA ASP A 3 -14.50 12.73 -1.13
C ASP A 3 -13.11 12.53 -0.48
N VAL A 4 -12.89 13.17 0.67
CA VAL A 4 -11.61 13.16 1.40
C VAL A 4 -11.02 11.75 1.61
N PRO A 5 -11.80 10.69 1.89
CA PRO A 5 -11.28 9.33 2.03
C PRO A 5 -10.65 8.77 0.75
N THR A 6 -11.24 9.09 -0.42
CA THR A 6 -10.75 8.61 -1.72
C THR A 6 -9.37 9.20 -2.02
N ARG A 7 -9.14 10.47 -1.67
CA ARG A 7 -7.84 11.13 -1.85
C ARG A 7 -6.74 10.54 -0.97
N ALA A 8 -7.05 10.24 0.30
CA ALA A 8 -6.08 9.63 1.21
C ALA A 8 -5.63 8.25 0.69
N ARG A 9 -6.59 7.48 0.19
CA ARG A 9 -6.36 6.15 -0.40
C ARG A 9 -5.51 6.21 -1.66
N GLU A 10 -5.81 7.13 -2.58
CA GLU A 10 -5.02 7.33 -3.81
C GLU A 10 -3.59 7.80 -3.49
N ALA A 11 -3.42 8.72 -2.54
CA ALA A 11 -2.09 9.19 -2.13
C ALA A 11 -1.27 8.05 -1.52
N LEU A 12 -1.90 7.19 -0.73
CA LEU A 12 -1.28 6.02 -0.13
C LEU A 12 -0.88 4.99 -1.19
N GLU A 13 -1.76 4.74 -2.17
CA GLU A 13 -1.48 3.85 -3.29
C GLU A 13 -0.29 4.33 -4.13
N LEU A 14 -0.25 5.63 -4.46
CA LEU A 14 0.86 6.24 -5.20
C LEU A 14 2.18 6.13 -4.43
N SER A 15 2.15 6.36 -3.11
CA SER A 15 3.33 6.25 -2.24
C SER A 15 3.85 4.81 -2.18
N LEU A 16 2.95 3.84 -2.07
CA LEU A 16 3.31 2.41 -2.01
C LEU A 16 3.89 1.88 -3.33
N ARG A 17 3.52 2.47 -4.48
CA ARG A 17 4.09 2.15 -5.79
C ARG A 17 5.55 2.62 -5.96
N THR A 18 6.02 3.52 -5.10
CA THR A 18 7.43 3.94 -5.11
C THR A 18 8.36 2.79 -4.68
N ARG A 19 9.67 2.95 -4.89
CA ARG A 19 10.65 1.99 -4.39
C ARG A 19 10.81 2.05 -2.87
N ASP A 20 10.53 3.20 -2.26
CA ASP A 20 10.74 3.44 -0.83
C ASP A 20 9.59 2.94 0.04
N GLY A 21 8.44 2.63 -0.58
CA GLY A 21 7.24 2.17 0.12
C GLY A 21 6.67 3.24 1.05
N VAL A 22 6.09 2.80 2.16
CA VAL A 22 5.48 3.67 3.18
C VAL A 22 6.03 3.33 4.57
N PRO A 23 5.94 4.24 5.56
CA PRO A 23 6.38 3.95 6.92
C PRO A 23 5.62 2.78 7.57
N LEU A 24 6.27 2.05 8.49
CA LEU A 24 5.62 1.07 9.33
C LEU A 24 4.43 1.71 10.09
N GLY A 25 3.32 0.98 10.21
CA GLY A 25 2.10 1.48 10.86
C GLY A 25 1.20 2.33 9.97
N THR A 26 1.61 2.62 8.73
CA THR A 26 0.73 3.28 7.73
C THR A 26 -0.29 2.32 7.11
N LEU A 27 0.00 1.02 7.13
CA LEU A 27 -0.81 -0.03 6.52
C LEU A 27 -0.98 -1.19 7.47
N ASP A 28 -2.14 -1.84 7.38
CA ASP A 28 -2.34 -3.18 7.91
C ASP A 28 -1.65 -4.21 6.99
N VAL A 29 -0.54 -4.74 7.47
CA VAL A 29 0.27 -5.73 6.74
C VAL A 29 -0.44 -7.08 6.67
N GLU A 30 -1.26 -7.43 7.67
CA GLU A 30 -2.00 -8.69 7.70
C GLU A 30 -3.11 -8.69 6.63
N ALA A 31 -3.80 -7.55 6.44
CA ALA A 31 -4.78 -7.39 5.37
C ALA A 31 -4.17 -7.50 3.95
N LEU A 32 -2.86 -7.26 3.83
CA LEU A 32 -2.08 -7.29 2.60
C LEU A 32 -1.09 -8.46 2.53
N GLU A 33 -1.38 -9.54 3.25
CA GLU A 33 -0.51 -10.72 3.32
C GLU A 33 -0.03 -11.19 1.93
N GLY A 34 1.29 -11.33 1.78
CA GLY A 34 1.95 -11.73 0.53
C GLY A 34 2.05 -10.63 -0.55
N LEU A 35 1.32 -9.52 -0.42
CA LEU A 35 1.38 -8.38 -1.34
C LEU A 35 2.39 -7.32 -0.88
N VAL A 36 2.59 -7.19 0.42
CA VAL A 36 3.59 -6.30 1.03
C VAL A 36 4.55 -7.06 1.93
N GLU A 37 5.71 -6.48 2.15
CA GLU A 37 6.71 -6.97 3.09
C GLU A 37 7.29 -5.79 3.89
N VAL A 38 7.77 -6.07 5.09
CA VAL A 38 8.43 -5.09 5.95
C VAL A 38 9.94 -5.17 5.74
N VAL A 39 10.53 -4.07 5.32
CA VAL A 39 11.99 -3.90 5.15
C VAL A 39 12.45 -2.78 6.06
N GLY A 40 13.02 -3.14 7.21
CA GLY A 40 13.37 -2.18 8.26
C GLY A 40 12.11 -1.48 8.79
N GLU A 41 12.05 -0.16 8.66
CA GLU A 41 10.90 0.67 9.08
C GLU A 41 9.94 1.02 7.93
N ARG A 42 10.02 0.28 6.81
CA ARG A 42 9.21 0.53 5.62
C ARG A 42 8.39 -0.69 5.24
N ILE A 43 7.17 -0.44 4.78
CA ILE A 43 6.28 -1.41 4.13
C ILE A 43 6.41 -1.19 2.63
N VAL A 44 6.88 -2.20 1.91
CA VAL A 44 7.11 -2.14 0.45
C VAL A 44 6.31 -3.22 -0.26
N LEU A 45 5.99 -2.99 -1.53
CA LEU A 45 5.36 -4.04 -2.35
C LEU A 45 6.36 -5.17 -2.62
N THR A 46 5.91 -6.39 -2.37
CA THR A 46 6.58 -7.59 -2.86
C THR A 46 6.52 -7.61 -4.38
N ARG A 47 7.30 -8.52 -5.00
CA ARG A 47 7.18 -8.75 -6.45
C ARG A 47 5.73 -9.10 -6.86
N GLN A 48 5.02 -9.90 -6.07
CA GLN A 48 3.63 -10.25 -6.34
C GLN A 48 2.71 -9.04 -6.19
N GLY A 49 2.87 -8.24 -5.13
CA GLY A 49 2.10 -7.01 -4.94
C GLY A 49 2.25 -6.01 -6.09
N ARG A 50 3.45 -5.91 -6.68
CA ARG A 50 3.68 -5.07 -7.87
C ARG A 50 2.96 -5.56 -9.12
N LEU A 51 2.78 -6.88 -9.27
CA LEU A 51 2.06 -7.49 -10.39
C LEU A 51 0.55 -7.44 -10.19
N LEU A 52 0.09 -7.55 -8.94
CA LEU A 52 -1.32 -7.52 -8.54
C LEU A 52 -1.74 -6.15 -8.01
N GLY A 53 -1.29 -5.08 -8.67
CA GLY A 53 -1.56 -3.71 -8.22
C GLY A 53 -3.05 -3.42 -7.99
N ASN A 54 -3.93 -3.98 -8.83
CA ASN A 54 -5.38 -3.85 -8.65
C ASN A 54 -5.89 -4.49 -7.34
N GLU A 55 -5.34 -5.64 -6.95
CA GLU A 55 -5.72 -6.32 -5.70
C GLU A 55 -5.26 -5.52 -4.48
N VAL A 56 -4.05 -4.96 -4.54
CA VAL A 56 -3.55 -4.01 -3.53
C VAL A 56 -4.50 -2.82 -3.42
N SER A 57 -4.88 -2.21 -4.55
CA SER A 57 -5.84 -1.11 -4.57
C SER A 57 -7.20 -1.46 -3.99
N LEU A 58 -7.64 -2.73 -3.99
CA LEU A 58 -8.92 -3.13 -3.40
C LEU A 58 -8.84 -3.31 -1.88
N ARG A 59 -7.69 -3.78 -1.39
CA ARG A 59 -7.45 -4.05 0.04
C ARG A 59 -6.88 -2.88 0.83
N LEU A 60 -6.43 -1.82 0.14
CA LEU A 60 -5.96 -0.60 0.78
C LEU A 60 -7.07 0.09 1.57
N THR A 61 -6.90 0.09 2.89
CA THR A 61 -7.65 0.91 3.85
C THR A 61 -6.71 1.94 4.46
N PRO A 62 -6.97 3.26 4.26
CA PRO A 62 -6.15 4.31 4.84
C PRO A 62 -6.38 4.50 6.33
#